data_AF-A0A2S7XMS5-F1
#
_entry.id   AF-A0A2S7XMS5-F1
#
_cell.length_a   1.000
_cell.length_b   1.000
_cell.length_c   1.000
_cell.angle_alpha   90.00
_cell.angle_beta   90.00
_cell.angle_gamma   90.00
#
_symmetry.space_group_name_H-M   'P 1'
#
loop_
_entity.id
_entity.type
_entity.pdbx_description
1 polymer ?
#
loop_
_entity_poly.entity_id
_entity_poly.type
_entity_poly.pdbx_seq_one_letter_code
_entity_poly.pdbx_strand_id
1 'polypeptide(L)'
;METASSSGIDLVYSKLSTYTLTTNVEKGTILGTAAATLTGNALNNVLTGNNGANSLLGNAGNDSLIGLASNDTLNGGLGQDILTGGAGNDIFQFNTALTASNVDKITDFNVTDDSIVLKTRSSPN
;
A
#
# COMPACT_ATOMS: atom_id res chain seq x y z
N MET A 1 -1.67 -18.97 -12.09
CA MET A 1 -2.88 -19.30 -12.87
C MET A 1 -3.97 -18.39 -12.36
N GLU A 2 -4.58 -17.61 -13.23
CA GLU A 2 -5.69 -16.72 -12.91
C GLU A 2 -6.98 -17.32 -13.50
N THR A 3 -8.08 -17.28 -12.75
CA THR A 3 -9.42 -17.60 -13.23
C THR A 3 -10.28 -16.35 -13.08
N ALA A 4 -10.10 -15.42 -14.01
CA ALA A 4 -10.90 -14.21 -14.07
C ALA A 4 -12.38 -14.57 -14.27
N SER A 5 -13.19 -14.29 -13.27
CA SER A 5 -14.61 -14.05 -13.45
C SER A 5 -14.91 -12.74 -12.76
N SER A 6 -15.33 -11.74 -13.53
CA SER A 6 -15.55 -10.33 -13.16
C SER A 6 -16.72 -10.10 -12.19
N SER A 7 -16.91 -11.02 -11.25
CA SER A 7 -17.78 -10.91 -10.07
C SER A 7 -17.10 -11.50 -8.82
N GLY A 8 -15.86 -11.96 -8.93
CA GLY A 8 -15.03 -12.48 -7.85
C GLY A 8 -13.99 -11.46 -7.41
N ILE A 9 -13.40 -11.71 -6.25
CA ILE A 9 -12.17 -11.04 -5.80
C ILE A 9 -11.01 -11.82 -6.38
N ASP A 10 -10.23 -11.21 -7.25
CA ASP A 10 -9.06 -11.82 -7.88
C ASP A 10 -7.79 -11.59 -7.03
N LEU A 11 -6.99 -12.64 -6.87
CA LEU A 11 -5.80 -12.65 -6.01
C LEU A 11 -4.55 -13.11 -6.78
N VAL A 12 -3.50 -12.32 -6.68
CA VAL A 12 -2.17 -12.64 -7.20
C VAL A 12 -1.15 -12.79 -6.07
N TYR A 13 -0.36 -13.85 -6.18
CA TYR A 13 0.86 -14.03 -5.41
C TYR A 13 2.08 -13.77 -6.30
N SER A 14 3.00 -12.91 -5.83
CA SER A 14 4.23 -12.58 -6.55
C SER A 14 5.47 -12.88 -5.72
N LYS A 15 6.55 -13.29 -6.37
CA LYS A 15 7.90 -13.39 -5.78
C LYS A 15 8.86 -12.34 -6.35
N LEU A 16 8.35 -11.45 -7.20
CA LEU A 16 9.15 -10.40 -7.82
C LEU A 16 9.45 -9.30 -6.80
N SER A 17 10.62 -8.66 -6.93
CA SER A 17 10.96 -7.47 -6.16
C SER A 17 10.14 -6.25 -6.57
N THR A 18 9.42 -6.31 -7.70
CA THR A 18 8.51 -5.26 -8.15
C THR A 18 7.34 -5.92 -8.88
N TYR A 19 6.13 -5.58 -8.48
CA TYR A 19 4.91 -6.05 -9.11
C TYR A 19 3.81 -4.99 -9.09
N THR A 20 3.06 -4.89 -10.18
CA THR A 20 1.88 -4.03 -10.31
C THR A 20 0.69 -4.90 -10.63
N LEU A 21 -0.41 -4.74 -9.89
CA LEU A 21 -1.66 -5.43 -10.17
C LEU A 21 -2.17 -5.04 -11.55
N THR A 22 -2.56 -6.04 -12.34
CA THR A 22 -3.26 -5.80 -13.61
C THR A 22 -4.67 -5.30 -13.34
N THR A 23 -5.36 -4.85 -14.40
CA THR A 23 -6.79 -4.51 -14.32
C THR A 23 -7.59 -5.70 -13.81
N ASN A 24 -8.62 -5.43 -13.00
CA ASN A 24 -9.52 -6.42 -12.39
C ASN A 24 -8.85 -7.36 -11.37
N VAL A 25 -7.70 -6.98 -10.80
CA VAL A 25 -7.12 -7.70 -9.66
C VAL A 25 -7.27 -6.84 -8.42
N GLU A 26 -7.92 -7.38 -7.39
CA GLU A 26 -8.18 -6.66 -6.14
C GLU A 26 -7.21 -7.06 -5.03
N LYS A 27 -6.47 -8.17 -5.15
CA LYS A 27 -5.55 -8.61 -4.09
C LYS A 27 -4.17 -8.96 -4.63
N GLY A 28 -3.14 -8.44 -3.95
CA GLY A 28 -1.75 -8.76 -4.19
C GLY A 28 -1.04 -9.19 -2.92
N THR A 29 -0.24 -10.25 -2.99
CA THR A 29 0.60 -10.70 -1.87
C THR A 29 2.01 -11.03 -2.35
N ILE A 30 3.03 -10.48 -1.67
CA ILE A 30 4.42 -10.84 -1.93
C ILE A 30 4.82 -12.07 -1.09
N LEU A 31 5.31 -13.12 -1.74
CA LEU A 31 5.75 -14.38 -1.10
C LEU A 31 7.28 -14.46 -0.88
N GLY A 32 8.05 -13.49 -1.40
CA GLY A 32 9.48 -13.41 -1.14
C GLY A 32 9.79 -12.99 0.30
N THR A 33 11.07 -12.90 0.67
CA THR A 33 11.51 -12.32 1.96
C THR A 33 12.40 -11.10 1.79
N ALA A 34 12.78 -10.79 0.55
CA ALA A 34 13.55 -9.61 0.21
C ALA A 34 12.64 -8.39 0.06
N ALA A 35 13.25 -7.21 0.08
CA ALA A 35 12.56 -5.96 -0.21
C ALA A 35 11.79 -6.03 -1.53
N ALA A 36 10.57 -5.50 -1.54
CA ALA A 36 9.69 -5.54 -2.69
C ALA A 36 8.84 -4.27 -2.84
N THR A 37 8.46 -3.96 -4.06
CA THR A 37 7.45 -2.94 -4.38
C THR A 37 6.20 -3.64 -4.90
N LEU A 38 5.05 -3.36 -4.27
CA LEU A 38 3.75 -3.84 -4.71
C LEU A 38 2.85 -2.63 -4.98
N THR A 39 2.40 -2.52 -6.22
CA THR A 39 1.56 -1.41 -6.69
C THR A 39 0.16 -1.92 -7.04
N GLY A 40 -0.86 -1.28 -6.51
CA GLY A 40 -2.26 -1.48 -6.85
C GLY A 40 -2.66 -0.87 -8.19
N ASN A 41 -3.95 -0.74 -8.41
CA ASN A 41 -4.58 -0.19 -9.61
C ASN A 41 -5.65 0.85 -9.21
N ALA A 42 -6.70 1.04 -10.00
CA ALA A 42 -7.75 2.02 -9.73
C ALA A 42 -8.98 1.44 -8.97
N LEU A 43 -8.89 0.17 -8.57
CA LEU A 43 -9.92 -0.54 -7.79
C LEU A 43 -9.53 -0.51 -6.32
N ASN A 44 -10.48 -0.85 -5.45
CA ASN A 44 -10.19 -1.09 -4.04
C ASN A 44 -9.30 -2.34 -3.92
N ASN A 45 -8.06 -2.17 -3.47
CA ASN A 45 -7.07 -3.23 -3.42
C ASN A 45 -6.74 -3.65 -1.98
N VAL A 46 -6.37 -4.91 -1.82
CA VAL A 46 -5.68 -5.42 -0.63
C VAL A 46 -4.27 -5.80 -1.01
N LEU A 47 -3.30 -5.04 -0.52
CA LEU A 47 -1.89 -5.22 -0.80
C LEU A 47 -1.19 -5.72 0.46
N THR A 48 -0.61 -6.92 0.40
CA THR A 48 0.15 -7.51 1.49
C THR A 48 1.60 -7.67 1.08
N GLY A 49 2.47 -7.03 1.85
CA GLY A 49 3.91 -7.16 1.75
C GLY A 49 4.43 -8.52 2.21
N ASN A 50 5.70 -8.55 2.56
CA ASN A 50 6.41 -9.66 3.16
C ASN A 50 7.24 -9.16 4.35
N ASN A 51 8.08 -10.02 4.93
CA ASN A 51 8.89 -9.64 6.09
C ASN A 51 10.14 -8.79 5.76
N GLY A 52 10.34 -8.38 4.51
CA GLY A 52 11.42 -7.49 4.10
C GLY A 52 10.89 -6.06 3.91
N ALA A 53 11.78 -5.08 3.82
CA ALA A 53 11.39 -3.68 3.64
C ALA A 53 10.62 -3.45 2.33
N ASN A 54 9.35 -3.06 2.42
CA ASN A 54 8.43 -2.98 1.29
C ASN A 54 8.03 -1.55 0.94
N SER A 55 7.67 -1.35 -0.32
CA SER A 55 7.00 -0.15 -0.79
C SER A 55 5.63 -0.54 -1.34
N LEU A 56 4.57 -0.16 -0.62
CA LEU A 56 3.19 -0.47 -0.94
C LEU A 56 2.49 0.81 -1.45
N LEU A 57 1.97 0.74 -2.67
CA LEU A 57 1.34 1.87 -3.37
C LEU A 57 -0.10 1.47 -3.76
N GLY A 58 -1.12 2.01 -3.10
CA GLY A 58 -2.53 1.69 -3.38
C GLY A 58 -3.01 2.25 -4.72
N ASN A 59 -2.57 3.47 -5.04
CA ASN A 59 -3.00 4.30 -6.17
C ASN A 59 -4.37 4.95 -5.97
N ALA A 60 -5.44 4.40 -6.54
CA ALA A 60 -6.77 5.01 -6.43
C ALA A 60 -7.77 3.93 -6.03
N GLY A 61 -8.76 4.30 -5.22
CA GLY A 61 -9.66 3.34 -4.61
C GLY A 61 -9.55 3.42 -3.09
N ASN A 62 -10.40 2.68 -2.40
CA ASN A 62 -10.29 2.53 -0.94
C ASN A 62 -9.48 1.26 -0.67
N ASP A 63 -8.20 1.43 -0.40
CA ASP A 63 -7.23 0.35 -0.33
C ASP A 63 -6.95 -0.10 1.10
N SER A 64 -6.45 -1.33 1.24
CA SER A 64 -5.93 -1.88 2.49
C SER A 64 -4.49 -2.33 2.26
N LEU A 65 -3.53 -1.65 2.88
CA LEU A 65 -2.10 -1.93 2.76
C LEU A 65 -1.58 -2.52 4.08
N ILE A 66 -0.84 -3.62 3.99
CA ILE A 66 -0.29 -4.36 5.13
C ILE A 66 1.20 -4.63 4.87
N GLY A 67 2.09 -3.94 5.61
CA GLY A 67 3.55 -4.05 5.49
C GLY A 67 4.12 -5.35 6.06
N LEU A 68 3.70 -5.70 7.27
CA LEU A 68 4.10 -6.86 8.10
C LEU A 68 5.30 -6.59 9.01
N ALA A 69 6.52 -6.77 8.52
CA ALA A 69 7.72 -6.65 9.34
C ALA A 69 8.85 -6.04 8.52
N SER A 70 9.80 -5.42 9.21
CA SER A 70 10.80 -4.51 8.64
C SER A 70 10.24 -3.11 8.43
N ASN A 71 11.08 -2.21 7.92
CA ASN A 71 10.74 -0.81 7.72
C ASN A 71 10.07 -0.63 6.36
N ASP A 72 8.76 -0.42 6.37
CA ASP A 72 7.95 -0.33 5.18
C ASP A 72 7.61 1.12 4.81
N THR A 73 7.27 1.35 3.56
CA THR A 73 6.74 2.62 3.06
C THR A 73 5.37 2.39 2.45
N LEU A 74 4.35 2.96 3.06
CA LEU A 74 2.95 2.82 2.68
C LEU A 74 2.42 4.14 2.13
N ASN A 75 1.79 4.08 0.97
CA ASN A 75 1.06 5.19 0.36
C ASN A 75 -0.27 4.65 -0.18
N GLY A 76 -1.37 5.02 0.46
CA GLY A 76 -2.72 4.66 0.02
C GLY A 76 -3.04 5.29 -1.33
N GLY A 77 -2.97 6.62 -1.40
CA GLY A 77 -3.08 7.37 -2.64
C GLY A 77 -4.32 8.24 -2.66
N LEU A 78 -5.27 7.95 -3.57
CA LEU A 78 -6.57 8.61 -3.66
C LEU A 78 -7.67 7.67 -3.16
N GLY A 79 -8.38 8.06 -2.11
CA GLY A 79 -9.51 7.33 -1.55
C GLY A 79 -9.39 7.27 -0.03
N GLN A 80 -10.24 6.48 0.61
CA GLN A 80 -10.16 6.27 2.05
C GLN A 80 -9.44 4.96 2.31
N ASP A 81 -8.16 5.04 2.67
CA ASP A 81 -7.31 3.88 2.78
C ASP A 81 -7.15 3.40 4.23
N ILE A 82 -6.83 2.12 4.40
CA ILE A 82 -6.46 1.50 5.67
C ILE A 82 -5.01 1.05 5.58
N LEU A 83 -4.14 1.66 6.38
CA LEU A 83 -2.70 1.44 6.35
C LEU A 83 -2.27 0.75 7.66
N THR A 84 -1.64 -0.42 7.55
CA THR A 84 -1.06 -1.16 8.68
C THR A 84 0.43 -1.38 8.38
N GLY A 85 1.30 -0.70 9.13
CA GLY A 85 2.74 -0.78 8.92
C GLY A 85 3.28 -2.14 9.35
N GLY A 86 2.94 -2.53 10.57
CA GLY A 86 3.42 -3.74 11.21
C GLY A 86 4.58 -3.45 12.16
N ALA A 87 5.58 -4.32 12.18
CA ALA A 87 6.74 -4.19 13.06
C ALA A 87 7.92 -3.59 12.31
N GLY A 88 8.44 -2.46 12.78
CA GLY A 88 9.56 -1.78 12.16
C GLY A 88 9.39 -0.28 12.29
N ASN A 89 10.25 0.46 11.61
CA ASN A 89 10.14 1.91 11.51
C ASN A 89 9.45 2.24 10.18
N ASP A 90 8.14 2.40 10.19
CA ASP A 90 7.35 2.53 8.98
C ASP A 90 7.15 4.00 8.57
N ILE A 91 7.00 4.21 7.26
CA ILE A 91 6.72 5.53 6.68
C ILE A 91 5.35 5.52 6.02
N PHE A 92 4.42 6.28 6.58
CA PHE A 92 3.11 6.55 5.99
C PHE A 92 3.18 7.85 5.18
N GLN A 93 3.12 7.73 3.84
CA GLN A 93 3.28 8.84 2.92
C GLN A 93 1.94 9.35 2.40
N PHE A 94 1.73 10.65 2.53
CA PHE A 94 0.56 11.37 2.04
C PHE A 94 1.01 12.41 1.01
N ASN A 95 0.96 12.02 -0.26
CA ASN A 95 1.40 12.87 -1.38
C ASN A 95 0.27 13.42 -2.25
N THR A 96 -0.98 13.09 -1.91
CA THR A 96 -2.21 13.57 -2.52
C THR A 96 -2.88 14.65 -1.65
N ALA A 97 -3.87 15.35 -2.19
CA ALA A 97 -4.57 16.41 -1.45
C ALA A 97 -5.55 15.79 -0.44
N LEU A 98 -5.52 16.24 0.81
CA LEU A 98 -6.54 15.89 1.80
C LEU A 98 -7.90 16.44 1.37
N THR A 99 -8.88 15.55 1.24
CA THR A 99 -10.29 15.91 1.01
C THR A 99 -11.17 15.06 1.92
N ALA A 100 -12.46 15.37 2.02
CA ALA A 100 -13.39 14.56 2.82
C ALA A 100 -13.49 13.09 2.34
N SER A 101 -13.17 12.83 1.07
CA SER A 101 -13.15 11.49 0.47
C SER A 101 -11.75 10.90 0.35
N ASN A 102 -10.74 11.58 0.90
CA ASN A 102 -9.34 11.17 0.83
C ASN A 102 -8.68 11.25 2.23
N VAL A 103 -9.29 10.53 3.18
CA VAL A 103 -8.86 10.48 4.58
C VAL A 103 -8.53 9.02 4.91
N ASP A 104 -7.29 8.78 5.31
CA ASP A 104 -6.84 7.41 5.60
C ASP A 104 -6.85 7.12 7.10
N LYS A 105 -6.85 5.83 7.40
CA LYS A 105 -6.73 5.30 8.74
C LYS A 105 -5.44 4.49 8.86
N ILE A 106 -4.52 4.96 9.71
CA ILE A 106 -3.39 4.15 10.17
C ILE A 106 -3.86 3.33 11.37
N THR A 107 -3.61 2.02 11.37
CA THR A 107 -4.20 1.09 12.35
C THR A 107 -3.30 0.80 13.55
N ASP A 108 -1.99 0.95 13.41
CA ASP A 108 -0.99 0.45 14.36
C ASP A 108 0.19 1.39 14.62
N PHE A 109 0.03 2.68 14.30
CA PHE A 109 1.10 3.69 14.40
C PHE A 109 1.82 3.67 15.76
N ASN A 110 3.11 3.38 15.76
CA ASN A 110 3.99 3.49 16.90
C ASN A 110 4.77 4.81 16.86
N VAL A 111 4.49 5.69 17.83
CA VAL A 111 5.11 7.02 17.92
C VAL A 111 6.64 7.02 18.12
N THR A 112 7.25 5.90 18.51
CA THR A 112 8.71 5.81 18.66
C THR A 112 9.43 5.37 17.40
N ASP A 113 8.74 4.64 16.53
CA ASP A 113 9.36 3.91 15.42
C ASP A 113 8.90 4.50 14.08
N ASP A 114 7.62 4.86 13.96
CA ASP A 114 6.99 5.23 12.71
C ASP A 114 7.02 6.74 12.42
N SER A 115 6.83 7.06 11.15
CA SER A 115 6.82 8.43 10.63
C SER A 115 5.68 8.67 9.67
N ILE A 116 5.09 9.87 9.77
CA ILE A 116 4.13 10.39 8.78
C ILE A 116 4.85 11.42 7.92
N VAL A 117 4.84 11.21 6.61
CA VAL A 117 5.42 12.13 5.63
C VAL A 117 4.31 12.76 4.82
N LEU A 118 4.11 14.06 5.01
CA LEU A 118 3.22 14.87 4.18
C LEU A 118 4.02 15.46 3.01
N LYS A 119 3.40 15.59 1.84
CA LYS A 119 4.02 16.35 0.74
C LYS A 119 4.46 17.72 1.26
N THR A 120 5.76 17.98 1.22
CA THR A 120 6.28 19.34 1.35
C THR A 120 5.61 20.14 0.24
N ARG A 121 4.86 21.22 0.58
CA ARG A 121 4.44 22.20 -0.41
C ARG A 121 5.68 22.51 -1.22
N SER A 122 5.69 22.19 -2.51
CA SER A 122 6.71 22.71 -3.42
C SER A 122 6.73 24.21 -3.18
N SER A 123 7.81 24.73 -2.60
CA SER A 123 7.96 26.17 -2.40
C SER A 123 7.67 26.82 -3.75
N PRO A 124 6.68 27.72 -3.85
CA PRO A 124 6.59 28.56 -5.01
C PRO A 124 7.86 29.42 -4.99
N ASN A 125 8.73 29.22 -5.96
CA ASN A 125 9.73 30.21 -6.32
C ASN A 125 9.11 31.12 -7.37
#